data_AF-A0A953PFH5-F1
#
_entry.id   AF-A0A953PFH5-F1
#
_cell.length_a   1.000
_cell.length_b   1.000
_cell.length_c   1.000
_cell.angle_alpha   90.00
_cell.angle_beta   90.00
_cell.angle_gamma   90.00
#
_symmetry.space_group_name_H-M   'P 1'
#
loop_
_entity.id
_entity.type
_entity.pdbx_description
1 polymer ?
#
loop_
_entity_poly.entity_id
_entity_poly.type
_entity_poly.pdbx_seq_one_letter_code
_entity_poly.pdbx_strand_id
1 'polypeptide(L)'
;MINSRQGHLATLLADGQHVLITGSTGSDFSAAELFSLQGKTPCTPGVKGCPWRDWEMFTVTQADWGDVPDGVNPASLLFAGYASVYAPWGVFIVGNQSYFEMFFGSADTLNAYLPSGGIPAALDSDLVDPLSSASGEFGGDVAALKLDVDFSHAGFVHGIQPVKFGDLRICGLTTTPDFNNLTVRQTLDPLNLALSSAPTSDSIADLDFLTHELEGSFFQGWASAFAKDHLLNGTCP
;
A
#
# COMPACT_ATOMS: atom_id res chain seq x y z
N MET A 1 -21.04 -11.05 -6.57
CA MET A 1 -22.26 -11.11 -7.42
C MET A 1 -22.25 -12.42 -8.16
N ILE A 2 -23.42 -13.04 -8.38
CA ILE A 2 -23.50 -14.35 -9.03
C ILE A 2 -23.46 -14.18 -10.56
N ASN A 3 -23.85 -13.01 -11.07
CA ASN A 3 -23.84 -12.68 -12.50
C ASN A 3 -23.17 -11.32 -12.75
N SER A 4 -22.55 -11.17 -13.93
CA SER A 4 -22.09 -9.85 -14.41
C SER A 4 -23.28 -8.97 -14.79
N ARG A 5 -23.28 -7.70 -14.36
CA ARG A 5 -24.38 -6.75 -14.57
C ARG A 5 -23.86 -5.37 -14.96
N GLN A 6 -24.49 -4.73 -15.94
CA GLN A 6 -24.24 -3.34 -16.35
C GLN A 6 -25.54 -2.55 -16.31
N GLY A 7 -25.52 -1.31 -15.80
CA GLY A 7 -26.72 -0.46 -15.69
C GLY A 7 -27.75 -0.94 -14.65
N HIS A 8 -27.30 -1.59 -13.58
CA HIS A 8 -28.16 -2.06 -12.50
C HIS A 8 -28.42 -0.97 -11.44
N LEU A 9 -29.43 -1.19 -10.59
CA LEU A 9 -29.72 -0.42 -9.39
C LEU A 9 -29.43 -1.27 -8.17
N ALA A 10 -28.75 -0.70 -7.18
CA ALA A 10 -28.53 -1.30 -5.87
C ALA A 10 -29.16 -0.42 -4.79
N THR A 11 -29.79 -1.05 -3.79
CA THR A 11 -30.38 -0.35 -2.65
C THR A 11 -30.13 -1.13 -1.38
N LEU A 12 -29.60 -0.46 -0.36
CA LEU A 12 -29.53 -1.00 0.99
C LEU A 12 -30.96 -1.12 1.55
N LEU A 13 -31.31 -2.32 2.00
CA LEU A 13 -32.61 -2.59 2.59
C LEU A 13 -32.70 -2.00 4.00
N ALA A 14 -33.94 -1.84 4.48
CA ALA A 14 -34.24 -1.23 5.78
C ALA A 14 -33.63 -1.98 6.98
N ASP A 15 -33.24 -3.25 6.80
CA ASP A 15 -32.54 -4.02 7.82
C ASP A 15 -31.05 -3.63 7.97
N GLY A 16 -30.51 -2.82 7.07
CA GLY A 16 -29.09 -2.43 7.03
C GLY A 16 -28.13 -3.60 6.85
N GLN A 17 -28.66 -4.79 6.55
CA GLN A 17 -27.94 -6.05 6.47
C GLN A 17 -28.08 -6.69 5.10
N HIS A 18 -28.84 -6.09 4.18
CA HIS A 18 -28.97 -6.63 2.83
C HIS A 18 -28.93 -5.53 1.78
N VAL A 19 -28.32 -5.82 0.65
CA VAL A 19 -28.39 -4.98 -0.55
C VAL A 19 -29.22 -5.71 -1.59
N LEU A 20 -30.31 -5.08 -2.02
CA LEU A 20 -31.11 -5.55 -3.14
C LEU A 20 -30.54 -4.98 -4.43
N ILE A 21 -30.14 -5.86 -5.35
CA ILE A 21 -29.62 -5.50 -6.66
C ILE A 21 -30.68 -5.89 -7.70
N THR A 22 -31.14 -4.91 -8.48
CA THR A 22 -32.18 -5.09 -9.50
C THR A 22 -31.76 -4.43 -10.81
N GLY A 23 -32.32 -4.89 -11.93
CA GLY A 23 -32.06 -4.30 -13.24
C GLY A 23 -30.71 -4.67 -13.85
N SER A 24 -30.62 -4.51 -15.17
CA SER A 24 -29.42 -4.61 -16.01
C SER A 24 -29.82 -4.22 -17.45
N THR A 25 -28.91 -3.72 -18.28
CA THR A 25 -29.17 -3.37 -19.69
C THR A 25 -28.88 -4.50 -20.69
N GLY A 26 -28.79 -5.76 -20.22
CA GLY A 26 -28.48 -6.96 -21.04
C GLY A 26 -29.63 -7.95 -21.19
N SER A 27 -29.45 -8.98 -22.04
CA SER A 27 -30.48 -9.93 -22.48
C SER A 27 -30.85 -11.07 -21.52
N ASP A 28 -30.17 -11.21 -20.38
CA ASP A 28 -30.45 -12.28 -19.40
C ASP A 28 -31.15 -11.77 -18.13
N PHE A 29 -32.48 -11.90 -18.21
CA PHE A 29 -33.57 -12.10 -17.24
C PHE A 29 -33.50 -11.58 -15.78
N SER A 30 -34.51 -10.76 -15.46
CA SER A 30 -35.60 -10.96 -14.46
C SER A 30 -35.31 -11.45 -13.04
N ALA A 31 -34.07 -11.47 -12.57
CA ALA A 31 -33.74 -11.87 -11.20
C ALA A 31 -33.14 -10.71 -10.40
N ALA A 32 -33.74 -10.46 -9.23
CA ALA A 32 -33.12 -9.63 -8.20
C ALA A 32 -32.13 -10.49 -7.40
N GLU A 33 -30.95 -9.94 -7.13
CA GLU A 33 -29.98 -10.55 -6.21
C GLU A 33 -30.12 -9.87 -4.85
N LEU A 34 -30.26 -10.68 -3.81
CA LEU A 34 -30.19 -10.21 -2.43
C LEU A 34 -28.80 -10.54 -1.89
N PHE A 35 -27.99 -9.51 -1.66
CA PHE A 35 -26.68 -9.65 -1.05
C PHE A 35 -26.83 -9.53 0.47
N SER A 36 -26.49 -10.58 1.21
CA SER A 36 -26.51 -10.57 2.67
C SER A 36 -25.19 -10.06 3.25
N LEU A 37 -25.32 -9.13 4.18
CA LEU A 37 -24.30 -8.68 5.12
C LEU A 37 -24.39 -9.49 6.43
N GLN A 38 -25.37 -10.38 6.58
CA GLN A 38 -25.62 -11.14 7.81
C GLN A 38 -24.53 -12.21 8.02
N GLY A 39 -23.93 -12.25 9.22
CA GLY A 39 -22.67 -12.95 9.51
C GLY A 39 -21.44 -12.02 9.48
N LYS A 40 -21.59 -10.80 8.95
CA LYS A 40 -20.71 -9.68 9.28
C LYS A 40 -21.28 -9.02 10.53
N THR A 41 -20.92 -9.51 11.72
CA THR A 41 -20.97 -8.63 12.89
C THR A 41 -20.29 -7.32 12.47
N PRO A 42 -20.91 -6.14 12.68
CA PRO A 42 -20.25 -4.87 12.40
C PRO A 42 -19.09 -4.78 13.38
N CYS A 43 -17.95 -5.28 12.95
CA CYS A 43 -16.70 -5.09 13.62
C CYS A 43 -15.83 -4.26 12.70
N THR A 44 -15.11 -3.35 13.34
CA THR A 44 -14.14 -2.51 12.67
C THR A 44 -13.09 -3.42 12.05
N PRO A 45 -12.88 -3.39 10.73
CA PRO A 45 -11.84 -4.20 10.13
C PRO A 45 -10.46 -3.83 10.65
N GLY A 46 -9.56 -4.81 10.66
CA GLY A 46 -8.23 -4.65 11.21
C GLY A 46 -8.19 -4.61 12.73
N VAL A 47 -9.21 -5.13 13.43
CA VAL A 47 -9.11 -5.33 14.88
C VAL A 47 -9.07 -6.82 15.19
N LYS A 48 -8.57 -7.19 16.36
CA LYS A 48 -8.49 -8.60 16.78
C LYS A 48 -9.83 -9.32 16.64
N GLY A 49 -9.84 -10.43 15.90
CA GLY A 49 -11.03 -11.22 15.60
C GLY A 49 -11.84 -10.73 14.40
N CYS A 50 -11.41 -9.64 13.76
CA CYS A 50 -12.04 -9.03 12.60
C CYS A 50 -10.98 -8.60 11.58
N PRO A 51 -10.46 -9.58 10.81
CA PRO A 51 -9.41 -9.33 9.85
C PRO A 51 -9.90 -8.42 8.73
N TRP A 52 -8.94 -7.81 8.04
CA TRP A 52 -9.18 -7.05 6.83
C TRP A 52 -9.82 -7.90 5.73
N ARG A 53 -10.62 -7.23 4.91
CA ARG A 53 -11.29 -7.77 3.74
C ARG A 53 -10.89 -6.96 2.51
N ASP A 54 -11.15 -7.54 1.36
CA ASP A 54 -10.85 -6.86 0.11
C ASP A 54 -11.61 -5.53 0.00
N TRP A 55 -10.93 -4.55 -0.58
CA TRP A 55 -11.32 -3.17 -0.81
C TRP A 55 -11.41 -2.28 0.43
N GLU A 56 -11.11 -2.81 1.63
CA GLU A 56 -11.11 -2.00 2.86
C GLU A 56 -9.93 -1.03 2.94
N MET A 57 -8.79 -1.44 2.42
CA MET A 57 -7.56 -0.66 2.27
C MET A 57 -7.02 -0.84 0.84
N PHE A 58 -6.02 -0.06 0.46
CA PHE A 58 -5.43 -0.10 -0.89
C PHE A 58 -3.95 0.26 -0.82
N THR A 59 -3.10 -0.57 -1.40
CA THR A 59 -1.66 -0.36 -1.60
C THR A 59 -1.26 -0.75 -3.01
N VAL A 60 -0.07 -0.33 -3.43
CA VAL A 60 0.45 -0.50 -4.77
C VAL A 60 1.91 -0.92 -4.66
N THR A 61 2.27 -2.01 -5.33
CA THR A 61 3.65 -2.51 -5.31
C THR A 61 4.57 -1.62 -6.16
N GLN A 62 5.88 -1.73 -5.95
CA GLN A 62 6.85 -1.04 -6.79
C GLN A 62 6.67 -1.30 -8.29
N ALA A 63 6.25 -2.51 -8.68
CA ALA A 63 6.03 -2.85 -10.08
C ALA A 63 4.90 -2.03 -10.71
N ASP A 64 3.81 -1.79 -9.98
CA ASP A 64 2.65 -1.05 -10.47
C ASP A 64 2.88 0.47 -10.44
N TRP A 65 3.62 0.96 -9.45
CA TRP A 65 4.09 2.36 -9.43
C TRP A 65 5.05 2.66 -10.58
N GLY A 66 5.87 1.67 -10.96
CA GLY A 66 6.83 1.70 -12.06
C GLY A 66 6.29 1.34 -13.44
N ASP A 67 5.00 1.00 -13.56
CA ASP A 67 4.42 0.62 -14.86
C ASP A 67 4.34 1.82 -15.82
N VAL A 68 4.06 1.56 -17.10
CA VAL A 68 3.82 2.60 -18.10
C VAL A 68 2.45 3.26 -17.83
N PRO A 69 2.37 4.58 -17.63
CA PRO A 69 1.08 5.25 -17.42
C PRO A 69 0.10 5.06 -18.60
N ASP A 70 -1.12 4.58 -18.32
CA ASP A 70 -2.18 4.32 -19.31
C ASP A 70 -3.45 5.20 -19.12
N GLY A 71 -3.43 6.09 -18.12
CA GLY A 71 -4.53 6.96 -17.71
C GLY A 71 -5.39 6.42 -16.57
N VAL A 72 -5.26 5.14 -16.18
CA VAL A 72 -6.07 4.52 -15.11
C VAL A 72 -5.26 3.68 -14.11
N ASN A 73 -4.04 3.27 -14.45
CA ASN A 73 -3.16 2.48 -13.58
C ASN A 73 -2.45 3.32 -12.50
N PRO A 74 -1.83 2.69 -11.49
CA PRO A 74 -1.14 3.41 -10.41
C PRO A 74 0.01 4.31 -10.87
N ALA A 75 0.75 3.95 -11.92
CA ALA A 75 1.71 4.85 -12.54
C ALA A 75 1.07 6.16 -13.01
N SER A 76 -0.12 6.12 -13.61
CA SER A 76 -0.87 7.35 -13.96
C SER A 76 -1.24 8.19 -12.74
N LEU A 77 -1.54 7.53 -11.62
CA LEU A 77 -1.81 8.20 -10.35
C LEU A 77 -0.55 8.91 -9.80
N LEU A 78 0.61 8.26 -9.91
CA LEU A 78 1.90 8.86 -9.53
C LEU A 78 2.10 10.18 -10.26
N PHE A 79 1.98 10.18 -11.59
CA PHE A 79 2.13 11.39 -12.41
C PHE A 79 1.14 12.49 -12.06
N ALA A 80 -0.13 12.13 -11.80
CA ALA A 80 -1.17 13.09 -11.45
C ALA A 80 -0.99 13.68 -10.03
N GLY A 81 -0.51 12.88 -9.08
CA GLY A 81 -0.43 13.23 -7.66
C GLY A 81 0.91 13.82 -7.21
N TYR A 82 2.02 13.45 -7.87
CA TYR A 82 3.38 13.69 -7.39
C TYR A 82 3.63 15.13 -6.93
N ALA A 83 3.34 16.11 -7.78
CA ALA A 83 3.58 17.52 -7.48
C ALA A 83 2.75 18.00 -6.29
N SER A 84 1.54 17.46 -6.10
CA SER A 84 0.69 17.81 -4.95
C SER A 84 1.16 17.14 -3.67
N VAL A 85 1.63 15.89 -3.74
CA VAL A 85 2.06 15.11 -2.57
C VAL A 85 3.40 15.62 -2.04
N TYR A 86 4.34 16.00 -2.91
CA TYR A 86 5.69 16.42 -2.53
C TYR A 86 5.92 17.93 -2.54
N ALA A 87 4.86 18.73 -2.68
CA ALA A 87 4.93 20.18 -2.53
C ALA A 87 5.37 20.62 -1.11
N PRO A 88 6.00 21.81 -0.97
CA PRO A 88 6.39 22.73 -2.03
C PRO A 88 7.75 22.40 -2.68
N TRP A 89 8.47 21.42 -2.14
CA TRP A 89 9.83 21.12 -2.55
C TRP A 89 9.90 20.32 -3.86
N GLY A 90 8.87 19.53 -4.14
CA GLY A 90 8.73 18.75 -5.36
C GLY A 90 9.73 17.60 -5.46
N VAL A 91 10.27 17.12 -4.34
CA VAL A 91 11.29 16.07 -4.31
C VAL A 91 10.81 14.90 -3.45
N PHE A 92 10.92 13.71 -4.00
CA PHE A 92 10.77 12.45 -3.29
C PHE A 92 12.16 11.96 -2.85
N ILE A 93 12.30 11.59 -1.59
CA ILE A 93 13.58 11.17 -1.00
C ILE A 93 13.37 9.87 -0.24
N VAL A 94 14.30 8.94 -0.41
CA VAL A 94 14.48 7.75 0.45
C VAL A 94 15.95 7.65 0.87
N GLY A 95 16.21 6.98 1.99
CA GLY A 95 17.48 6.98 2.69
C GLY A 95 17.54 8.02 3.82
N ASN A 96 18.74 8.36 4.27
CA ASN A 96 18.94 9.29 5.37
C ASN A 96 20.17 10.19 5.13
N GLN A 97 19.98 11.50 5.26
CA GLN A 97 20.98 12.55 5.02
C GLN A 97 22.28 12.41 5.84
N SER A 98 22.26 11.61 6.92
CA SER A 98 23.46 11.35 7.73
C SER A 98 24.37 10.30 7.09
N TYR A 99 23.88 9.59 6.07
CA TYR A 99 24.56 8.53 5.34
C TYR A 99 24.37 8.71 3.84
N PHE A 100 23.47 7.94 3.21
CA PHE A 100 23.18 8.02 1.77
C PHE A 100 21.68 8.17 1.50
N GLU A 101 21.35 8.95 0.47
CA GLU A 101 19.99 9.19 -0.01
C GLU A 101 19.85 9.00 -1.52
N MET A 102 18.64 8.64 -1.94
CA MET A 102 18.20 8.79 -3.33
C MET A 102 17.20 9.93 -3.42
N PHE A 103 17.47 10.86 -4.33
CA PHE A 103 16.60 11.97 -4.65
C PHE A 103 15.92 11.73 -5.99
N PHE A 104 14.63 11.98 -6.06
CA PHE A 104 13.86 11.98 -7.29
C PHE A 104 13.19 13.33 -7.43
N GLY A 105 13.48 14.05 -8.51
CA GLY A 105 12.96 15.39 -8.77
C GLY A 105 11.60 15.41 -9.49
N SER A 106 11.11 14.27 -9.99
CA SER A 106 9.81 14.19 -10.66
C SER A 106 9.18 12.81 -10.58
N ALA A 107 7.91 12.73 -10.99
CA ALA A 107 7.23 11.46 -11.22
C ALA A 107 7.95 10.62 -12.28
N ASP A 108 8.46 11.24 -13.35
CA ASP A 108 9.20 10.55 -14.42
C ASP A 108 10.46 9.86 -13.89
N THR A 109 11.25 10.53 -13.05
CA THR A 109 12.52 9.95 -12.58
C THR A 109 12.28 8.85 -11.55
N LEU A 110 11.25 8.99 -10.70
CA LEU A 110 10.84 7.94 -9.77
C LEU A 110 10.22 6.73 -10.49
N ASN A 111 9.35 6.96 -11.48
CA ASN A 111 8.77 5.88 -12.29
C ASN A 111 9.85 5.13 -13.09
N ALA A 112 10.85 5.84 -13.62
CA ALA A 112 11.95 5.22 -14.36
C ALA A 112 12.90 4.37 -13.49
N TYR A 113 12.91 4.60 -12.17
CA TYR A 113 13.65 3.78 -11.20
C TYR A 113 12.89 2.51 -10.80
N LEU A 114 11.55 2.56 -10.82
CA LEU A 114 10.69 1.47 -10.37
C LEU A 114 10.25 0.58 -11.55
N PRO A 115 10.09 -0.74 -11.33
CA PRO A 115 10.59 -1.49 -10.18
C PRO A 115 12.13 -1.57 -10.19
N SER A 116 12.72 -1.61 -8.99
CA SER A 116 14.14 -1.91 -8.82
C SER A 116 14.31 -3.41 -8.61
N GLY A 117 15.29 -4.00 -9.29
CA GLY A 117 15.58 -5.44 -9.21
C GLY A 117 16.98 -5.73 -8.72
N GLY A 118 17.24 -7.00 -8.36
CA GLY A 118 18.55 -7.45 -7.91
C GLY A 118 18.60 -7.71 -6.40
N ILE A 119 19.75 -8.16 -5.91
CA ILE A 119 19.90 -8.60 -4.52
C ILE A 119 19.60 -7.43 -3.57
N PRO A 120 18.69 -7.60 -2.58
CA PRO A 120 18.46 -6.61 -1.54
C PRO A 120 19.75 -6.19 -0.84
N ALA A 121 20.04 -4.89 -0.84
CA ALA A 121 21.23 -4.32 -0.23
C ALA A 121 21.00 -2.86 0.22
N ALA A 122 21.98 -2.28 0.91
CA ALA A 122 21.97 -0.86 1.23
C ALA A 122 22.57 -0.04 0.06
N LEU A 123 22.32 1.28 0.08
CA LEU A 123 23.01 2.25 -0.74
C LEU A 123 24.50 2.31 -0.39
N ASP A 124 25.32 2.66 -1.37
CA ASP A 124 26.77 2.85 -1.25
C ASP A 124 27.22 4.29 -1.60
N SER A 125 26.28 5.14 -2.01
CA SER A 125 26.49 6.52 -2.43
C SER A 125 25.17 7.28 -2.47
N ASP A 126 25.25 8.62 -2.40
CA ASP A 126 24.12 9.50 -2.72
C ASP A 126 23.83 9.47 -4.21
N LEU A 127 22.54 9.42 -4.57
CA LEU A 127 22.10 9.35 -5.96
C LEU A 127 21.03 10.41 -6.24
N VAL A 128 21.12 11.03 -7.41
CA VAL A 128 20.12 11.99 -7.91
C VAL A 128 19.53 11.43 -9.19
N ASP A 129 18.22 11.24 -9.19
CA ASP A 129 17.43 10.66 -10.27
C ASP A 129 18.03 9.35 -10.83
N PRO A 130 18.39 8.36 -9.98
CA PRO A 130 18.98 7.11 -10.47
C PRO A 130 17.95 6.28 -11.25
N LEU A 131 18.41 5.55 -12.27
CA LEU A 131 17.62 4.50 -12.94
C LEU A 131 17.77 3.13 -12.26
N SER A 132 18.83 2.96 -11.48
CA SER A 132 19.11 1.79 -10.64
C SER A 132 20.08 2.18 -9.53
N SER A 133 20.17 1.35 -8.49
CA SER A 133 21.03 1.59 -7.34
C SER A 133 21.66 0.30 -6.83
N ALA A 134 22.68 0.41 -5.98
CA ALA A 134 23.30 -0.73 -5.30
C ALA A 134 22.33 -1.45 -4.35
N SER A 135 21.24 -0.78 -3.93
CA SER A 135 20.29 -1.31 -2.96
C SER A 135 19.35 -2.40 -3.51
N GLY A 136 19.32 -2.61 -4.82
CA GLY A 136 18.50 -3.65 -5.45
C GLY A 136 17.01 -3.52 -5.10
N GLU A 137 16.35 -4.68 -4.95
CA GLU A 137 14.91 -4.78 -4.61
C GLU A 137 14.54 -3.94 -3.37
N PHE A 138 15.40 -3.90 -2.36
CA PHE A 138 15.13 -3.15 -1.12
C PHE A 138 14.93 -1.65 -1.35
N GLY A 139 15.68 -1.05 -2.27
CA GLY A 139 15.49 0.36 -2.61
C GLY A 139 14.15 0.62 -3.31
N GLY A 140 13.71 -0.32 -4.15
CA GLY A 140 12.42 -0.28 -4.83
C GLY A 140 11.26 -0.41 -3.85
N ASP A 141 11.31 -1.43 -2.97
CA ASP A 141 10.27 -1.70 -1.98
C ASP A 141 10.16 -0.55 -0.96
N VAL A 142 11.26 0.03 -0.48
CA VAL A 142 11.21 1.18 0.44
C VAL A 142 10.59 2.41 -0.24
N ALA A 143 10.91 2.64 -1.52
CA ALA A 143 10.33 3.74 -2.28
C ALA A 143 8.82 3.55 -2.49
N ALA A 144 8.39 2.35 -2.84
CA ALA A 144 6.97 2.04 -3.04
C ALA A 144 6.17 2.05 -1.71
N LEU A 145 6.73 1.52 -0.63
CA LEU A 145 6.11 1.63 0.70
C LEU A 145 5.90 3.10 1.09
N LYS A 146 6.91 3.96 0.85
CA LYS A 146 6.78 5.39 1.10
C LYS A 146 5.71 6.04 0.22
N LEU A 147 5.63 5.66 -1.07
CA LEU A 147 4.56 6.11 -1.98
C LEU A 147 3.18 5.76 -1.44
N ASP A 148 2.97 4.51 -1.00
CA ASP A 148 1.69 4.07 -0.42
C ASP A 148 1.30 4.89 0.81
N VAL A 149 2.25 5.13 1.72
CA VAL A 149 2.02 5.92 2.93
C VAL A 149 1.66 7.37 2.61
N ASP A 150 2.36 7.99 1.67
CA ASP A 150 2.20 9.40 1.32
C ASP A 150 0.96 9.64 0.45
N PHE A 151 0.73 8.82 -0.57
CA PHE A 151 -0.47 8.91 -1.40
C PHE A 151 -1.73 8.53 -0.63
N SER A 152 -1.65 7.59 0.33
CA SER A 152 -2.78 7.29 1.20
C SER A 152 -3.14 8.47 2.10
N HIS A 153 -2.12 9.10 2.68
CA HIS A 153 -2.29 10.30 3.50
C HIS A 153 -2.95 11.43 2.72
N ALA A 154 -2.46 11.70 1.51
CA ALA A 154 -2.99 12.71 0.60
C ALA A 154 -4.37 12.35 0.01
N GLY A 155 -4.82 11.09 0.17
CA GLY A 155 -6.13 10.63 -0.29
C GLY A 155 -6.19 10.19 -1.75
N PHE A 156 -5.04 10.07 -2.42
CA PHE A 156 -4.96 9.56 -3.79
C PHE A 156 -5.18 8.05 -3.87
N VAL A 157 -4.70 7.30 -2.88
CA VAL A 157 -5.04 5.87 -2.71
C VAL A 157 -5.80 5.65 -1.41
N HIS A 158 -6.97 5.01 -1.48
CA HIS A 158 -7.75 4.69 -0.30
C HIS A 158 -8.70 3.53 -0.60
N GLY A 159 -8.90 2.67 0.38
CA GLY A 159 -10.03 1.74 0.38
C GLY A 159 -11.29 2.42 0.92
N ILE A 160 -12.29 1.61 1.26
CA ILE A 160 -13.54 2.11 1.84
C ILE A 160 -13.39 2.56 3.31
N GLN A 161 -12.31 2.20 3.99
CA GLN A 161 -12.07 2.62 5.37
C GLN A 161 -11.45 4.02 5.42
N PRO A 162 -11.84 4.85 6.42
CA PRO A 162 -11.31 6.21 6.56
C PRO A 162 -9.88 6.26 7.12
N VAL A 163 -9.39 5.15 7.70
CA VAL A 163 -8.02 5.06 8.25
C VAL A 163 -7.00 5.10 7.13
N LYS A 164 -5.87 5.78 7.36
CA LYS A 164 -4.79 5.85 6.38
C LYS A 164 -3.87 4.67 6.53
N PHE A 165 -3.29 4.21 5.42
CA PHE A 165 -2.40 3.05 5.43
C PHE A 165 -1.21 3.22 6.39
N GLY A 166 -0.60 4.41 6.39
CA GLY A 166 0.50 4.76 7.31
C GLY A 166 0.14 4.73 8.80
N ASP A 167 -1.15 4.70 9.16
CA ASP A 167 -1.62 4.71 10.55
C ASP A 167 -1.89 3.29 11.08
N LEU A 168 -1.82 2.28 10.22
CA LEU A 168 -1.96 0.88 10.64
C LEU A 168 -0.77 0.46 11.50
N ARG A 169 -1.05 -0.30 12.55
CA ARG A 169 -0.08 -0.82 13.51
C ARG A 169 0.42 -2.19 13.08
N ILE A 170 1.73 -2.39 13.13
CA ILE A 170 2.36 -3.68 12.89
C ILE A 170 2.45 -4.48 14.20
N CYS A 171 2.02 -5.74 14.15
CA CYS A 171 1.92 -6.61 15.32
C CYS A 171 2.30 -8.06 15.01
N GLY A 172 2.80 -8.77 16.02
CA GLY A 172 3.04 -10.21 15.95
C GLY A 172 4.16 -10.63 15.01
N LEU A 173 5.07 -9.74 14.61
CA LEU A 173 6.26 -10.11 13.86
C LEU A 173 7.23 -10.92 14.74
N THR A 174 7.78 -11.98 14.16
CA THR A 174 8.76 -12.86 14.82
C THR A 174 10.18 -12.70 14.27
N THR A 175 10.33 -12.31 13.00
CA THR A 175 11.64 -12.15 12.34
C THR A 175 12.25 -10.80 12.65
N THR A 176 11.44 -9.73 12.54
CA THR A 176 11.80 -8.32 12.81
C THR A 176 10.94 -7.76 13.97
N PRO A 177 11.07 -8.32 15.18
CA PRO A 177 10.14 -8.07 16.28
C PRO A 177 10.19 -6.64 16.85
N ASP A 178 11.26 -5.90 16.59
CA ASP A 178 11.46 -4.49 16.94
C ASP A 178 10.52 -3.54 16.18
N PHE A 179 9.99 -3.97 15.02
CA PHE A 179 8.96 -3.23 14.28
C PHE A 179 7.55 -3.37 14.88
N ASN A 180 7.35 -4.30 15.83
CA ASN A 180 6.07 -4.41 16.51
C ASN A 180 5.73 -3.15 17.30
N ASN A 181 4.45 -2.77 17.30
CA ASN A 181 3.89 -1.55 17.88
C ASN A 181 4.22 -0.24 17.15
N LEU A 182 5.02 -0.26 16.10
CA LEU A 182 5.16 0.86 15.18
C LEU A 182 3.96 0.93 14.25
N THR A 183 3.61 2.14 13.80
CA THR A 183 2.75 2.27 12.62
C THR A 183 3.57 2.08 11.35
N VAL A 184 2.91 1.74 10.23
CA VAL A 184 3.57 1.62 8.92
C VAL A 184 4.33 2.90 8.55
N ARG A 185 3.81 4.09 8.89
CA ARG A 185 4.55 5.34 8.69
C ARG A 185 5.82 5.42 9.54
N GLN A 186 5.77 4.96 10.78
CA GLN A 186 6.92 4.99 11.70
C GLN A 186 8.01 3.99 11.31
N THR A 187 7.67 2.92 10.57
CA THR A 187 8.68 1.97 10.09
C THR A 187 9.55 2.53 8.99
N LEU A 188 9.11 3.55 8.27
CA LEU A 188 9.92 4.20 7.24
C LEU A 188 11.22 4.77 7.82
N ASP A 189 11.25 5.26 9.06
CA ASP A 189 12.48 5.79 9.66
C ASP A 189 13.59 4.73 9.79
N PRO A 190 13.39 3.58 10.48
CA PRO A 190 14.41 2.53 10.54
C PRO A 190 14.70 1.87 9.18
N LEU A 191 13.70 1.73 8.30
CA LEU A 191 13.94 1.22 6.94
C LEU A 191 14.83 2.15 6.12
N ASN A 192 14.59 3.47 6.17
CA ASN A 192 15.42 4.47 5.51
C ASN A 192 16.84 4.53 6.10
N LEU A 193 16.99 4.34 7.41
CA LEU A 193 18.32 4.19 8.03
C LEU A 193 19.06 2.97 7.48
N ALA A 194 18.43 1.79 7.46
CA ALA A 194 19.03 0.58 6.92
C ALA A 194 19.36 0.72 5.42
N LEU A 195 18.45 1.29 4.62
CA LEU A 195 18.67 1.58 3.20
C LEU A 195 19.88 2.49 3.01
N SER A 196 20.07 3.47 3.90
CA SER A 196 21.19 4.41 3.86
C SER A 196 22.54 3.82 4.29
N SER A 197 22.64 2.52 4.56
CA SER A 197 23.86 1.85 5.07
C SER A 197 24.16 2.12 6.55
N ALA A 198 23.18 2.65 7.31
CA ALA A 198 23.32 2.76 8.75
C ALA A 198 23.28 1.37 9.42
N PRO A 199 24.00 1.16 10.53
CA PRO A 199 23.91 -0.08 11.28
C PRO A 199 22.47 -0.37 11.74
N THR A 200 22.02 -1.60 11.55
CA THR A 200 20.69 -2.10 11.95
C THR A 200 20.82 -3.44 12.68
N SER A 201 19.81 -3.79 13.49
CA SER A 201 19.73 -5.09 14.18
C SER A 201 19.36 -6.24 13.25
N ASP A 202 18.70 -5.95 12.14
CA ASP A 202 18.09 -6.92 11.24
C ASP A 202 18.85 -6.97 9.91
N SER A 203 18.81 -8.12 9.24
CA SER A 203 19.46 -8.23 7.93
C SER A 203 18.69 -7.43 6.88
N ILE A 204 19.37 -6.89 5.87
CA ILE A 204 18.69 -6.19 4.77
C ILE A 204 17.68 -7.12 4.07
N ALA A 205 17.96 -8.42 3.97
CA ALA A 205 17.02 -9.38 3.40
C ALA A 205 15.73 -9.53 4.23
N ASP A 206 15.82 -9.51 5.57
CA ASP A 206 14.63 -9.59 6.43
C ASP A 206 13.83 -8.27 6.40
N LEU A 207 14.52 -7.13 6.30
CA LEU A 207 13.90 -5.81 6.17
C LEU A 207 13.23 -5.62 4.81
N ASP A 208 13.86 -6.11 3.74
CA ASP A 208 13.30 -6.19 2.39
C ASP A 208 12.03 -7.04 2.39
N PHE A 209 12.08 -8.25 2.94
CA PHE A 209 10.90 -9.10 3.07
C PHE A 209 9.75 -8.40 3.82
N LEU A 210 10.03 -7.73 4.95
CA LEU A 210 9.02 -6.97 5.67
C LEU A 210 8.45 -5.83 4.81
N THR A 211 9.30 -5.10 4.10
CA THR A 211 8.90 -3.96 3.27
C THR A 211 8.03 -4.41 2.11
N HIS A 212 8.41 -5.50 1.45
CA HIS A 212 7.65 -6.18 0.41
C HIS A 212 6.24 -6.60 0.90
N GLU A 213 6.16 -7.24 2.06
CA GLU A 213 4.89 -7.65 2.65
C GLU A 213 3.99 -6.45 3.03
N LEU A 214 4.60 -5.31 3.40
CA LEU A 214 3.87 -4.08 3.68
C LEU A 214 3.30 -3.44 2.42
N GLU A 215 4.09 -3.23 1.36
CA GLU A 215 3.56 -2.68 0.09
C GLU A 215 2.54 -3.63 -0.57
N GLY A 216 2.72 -4.94 -0.43
CA GLY A 216 1.78 -5.96 -0.92
C GLY A 216 0.56 -6.20 -0.03
N SER A 217 0.46 -5.53 1.12
CA SER A 217 -0.54 -5.85 2.16
C SER A 217 -2.00 -5.72 1.69
N PHE A 218 -2.27 -4.74 0.83
CA PHE A 218 -3.59 -4.48 0.25
C PHE A 218 -3.51 -4.25 -1.25
N PHE A 219 -2.72 -5.08 -1.93
CA PHE A 219 -2.38 -4.94 -3.34
C PHE A 219 -3.62 -4.69 -4.22
N GLN A 220 -3.73 -3.49 -4.78
CA GLN A 220 -4.88 -3.01 -5.54
C GLN A 220 -6.24 -3.32 -4.89
N GLY A 221 -6.30 -3.27 -3.56
CA GLY A 221 -7.48 -3.56 -2.76
C GLY A 221 -7.57 -4.98 -2.21
N TRP A 222 -6.73 -5.92 -2.62
CA TRP A 222 -6.81 -7.31 -2.15
C TRP A 222 -6.02 -7.49 -0.85
N ALA A 223 -6.69 -7.88 0.23
CA ALA A 223 -6.04 -8.02 1.54
C ALA A 223 -5.20 -9.31 1.61
N SER A 224 -3.88 -9.16 1.79
CA SER A 224 -2.95 -10.28 1.90
C SER A 224 -3.12 -11.05 3.21
N ALA A 225 -2.47 -12.22 3.32
CA ALA A 225 -2.39 -12.95 4.58
C ALA A 225 -1.63 -12.13 5.64
N PHE A 226 -0.51 -11.53 5.26
CA PHE A 226 0.28 -10.67 6.14
C PHE A 226 -0.54 -9.51 6.70
N ALA A 227 -1.33 -8.83 5.87
CA ALA A 227 -2.19 -7.76 6.34
C ALA A 227 -3.18 -8.23 7.41
N LYS A 228 -3.82 -9.38 7.18
CA LYS A 228 -4.82 -9.97 8.08
C LYS A 228 -4.22 -10.40 9.42
N ASP A 229 -2.97 -10.83 9.41
CA ASP A 229 -2.29 -11.39 10.58
C ASP A 229 -1.50 -10.34 11.36
N HIS A 230 -0.96 -9.32 10.67
CA HIS A 230 0.05 -8.41 11.23
C HIS A 230 -0.34 -6.93 11.23
N LEU A 231 -1.35 -6.51 10.47
CA LEU A 231 -1.75 -5.11 10.43
C LEU A 231 -3.06 -4.88 11.19
N LEU A 232 -3.03 -3.96 12.15
CA LEU A 232 -4.20 -3.61 12.94
C LEU A 232 -4.54 -2.12 12.88
N ASN A 233 -5.83 -1.82 12.82
CA ASN A 233 -6.39 -0.50 13.08
C ASN A 233 -6.51 -0.28 14.59
N GLY A 234 -5.41 0.16 15.21
CA GLY A 234 -5.37 0.45 16.65
C GLY A 234 -4.10 -0.02 17.34
N THR A 235 -4.23 -0.71 18.47
CA THR A 235 -3.11 -1.22 19.28
C THR A 235 -2.89 -2.70 19.06
N CYS A 236 -1.64 -3.16 19.22
CA CYS A 236 -1.37 -4.59 19.29
C CYS A 236 -2.03 -5.24 20.51
N PRO A 237 -2.41 -6.52 20.41
CA PRO A 237 -3.08 -7.25 21.49
C PRO A 237 -2.13 -7.80 22.56
#